data_AF-A0A936FD93-F1
#
_entry.id   AF-A0A936FD93-F1
#
_cell.length_a   1.000
_cell.length_b   1.000
_cell.length_c   1.000
_cell.angle_alpha   90.00
_cell.angle_beta   90.00
_cell.angle_gamma   90.00
#
_symmetry.space_group_name_H-M   'P 1'
#
loop_
_entity.id
_entity.type
_entity.pdbx_description
1 polymer ?
#
loop_
_entity_poly.entity_id
_entity_poly.type
_entity_poly.pdbx_seq_one_letter_code
_entity_poly.pdbx_strand_id
1 'polypeptide(L)' 'MSAALRLSSEQTPIGEQTLVYGVAPITPRDRLAMRANAPLEPRKAQRPADHGLFDTNARNQIEMF' A
#
# COMPACT_ATOMS: atom_id res chain seq x y z
N MET A 1 -31.45 -9.03 4.78
CA MET A 1 -30.14 -9.27 5.40
C MET A 1 -29.73 -10.71 5.09
N SER A 2 -28.87 -10.93 4.09
CA SER A 2 -28.43 -12.29 3.73
C SER A 2 -27.58 -12.85 4.87
N ALA A 3 -27.91 -14.05 5.34
CA ALA A 3 -27.06 -14.76 6.30
C ALA A 3 -25.67 -14.95 5.67
N ALA A 4 -24.61 -14.57 6.39
CA ALA A 4 -23.25 -14.84 5.95
C ALA A 4 -23.07 -16.36 5.81
N LEU A 5 -22.65 -16.84 4.63
CA LEU A 5 -22.32 -18.25 4.45
C LEU A 5 -21.21 -18.61 5.46
N ARG A 6 -21.42 -19.68 6.23
CA ARG A 6 -20.34 -20.25 7.04
C ARG A 6 -19.30 -20.86 6.11
N LEU A 7 -18.14 -20.22 6.03
CA LEU A 7 -17.00 -20.70 5.27
C LEU A 7 -16.32 -21.83 6.03
N SER A 8 -15.87 -22.86 5.30
CA SER A 8 -15.08 -23.96 5.86
C SER A 8 -13.70 -23.45 6.28
N SER A 9 -13.07 -24.06 7.27
CA SER A 9 -11.67 -23.78 7.64
C SER A 9 -10.83 -25.05 7.64
N GLU A 10 -9.52 -24.89 7.47
CA GLU A 10 -8.54 -25.96 7.56
C GLU A 10 -7.33 -25.53 8.40
N GLN A 11 -6.71 -26.49 9.09
CA GLN A 11 -5.46 -26.25 9.81
C GLN A 11 -4.28 -26.34 8.84
N THR A 12 -3.46 -25.29 8.80
CA THR A 12 -2.25 -25.23 7.98
C THR A 12 -1.00 -25.00 8.86
N PRO A 13 0.23 -25.16 8.32
CA PRO A 13 1.45 -24.85 9.07
C PRO A 13 1.58 -23.41 9.56
N ILE A 14 0.82 -22.47 8.99
CA ILE A 14 0.79 -21.06 9.40
C ILE A 14 -0.42 -20.70 10.27
N GLY A 15 -1.26 -21.68 10.63
CA GLY A 15 -2.47 -21.51 11.45
C GLY A 15 -3.75 -21.98 10.76
N GLU A 16 -4.89 -21.75 11.42
CA GLU A 16 -6.21 -22.01 10.85
C GLU A 16 -6.49 -21.02 9.71
N GLN A 17 -6.86 -21.53 8.54
CA GLN A 17 -7.18 -20.73 7.36
C GLN A 17 -8.61 -20.99 6.90
N THR A 18 -9.30 -19.93 6.47
CA THR A 18 -10.67 -20.01 5.93
C THR A 18 -10.63 -20.30 4.43
N LEU A 19 -11.36 -21.32 4.00
CA LEU A 19 -11.53 -21.70 2.59
C LEU A 19 -12.61 -20.81 1.95
N VAL A 20 -12.21 -19.98 0.99
CA VAL A 20 -13.13 -19.15 0.21
C VAL A 20 -13.24 -19.71 -1.20
N TYR A 21 -14.32 -20.43 -1.48
CA TYR A 21 -14.58 -21.00 -2.80
C TYR A 21 -14.78 -19.90 -3.85
N GLY A 22 -14.19 -20.09 -5.03
CA GLY A 22 -14.30 -19.16 -6.16
C GLY A 22 -13.34 -17.97 -6.12
N VAL A 23 -12.51 -17.83 -5.07
CA VAL A 23 -11.48 -16.81 -4.98
C VAL A 23 -10.13 -17.43 -5.36
N ALA A 24 -9.54 -16.95 -6.45
CA ALA A 24 -8.20 -17.36 -6.84
C ALA A 24 -7.17 -16.81 -5.84
N PRO A 25 -6.20 -17.61 -5.37
CA PRO A 25 -5.16 -17.14 -4.47
C PRO A 25 -4.23 -16.14 -5.18
N ILE A 26 -3.82 -15.09 -4.48
CA ILE A 26 -2.83 -14.13 -4.99
C ILE A 26 -1.44 -14.76 -4.95
N THR A 27 -0.86 -15.02 -6.12
CA THR A 27 0.47 -15.61 -6.25
C THR A 27 1.58 -14.57 -6.05
N PRO A 28 2.83 -15.00 -5.83
CA PRO A 28 3.98 -14.07 -5.82
C PRO A 28 4.09 -13.25 -7.11
N ARG A 29 3.75 -13.83 -8.27
CA ARG A 29 3.73 -13.15 -9.57
C ARG A 29 2.72 -12.00 -9.57
N ASP A 30 1.53 -12.24 -9.05
CA ASP A 30 0.47 -11.22 -8.97
C ASP A 30 0.90 -10.04 -8.09
N ARG A 31 1.53 -10.33 -6.95
CA ARG A 31 2.06 -9.30 -6.05
C ARG A 31 3.14 -8.44 -6.73
N LEU A 32 4.02 -9.06 -7.52
CA LEU A 32 5.06 -8.36 -8.28
C LEU A 32 4.45 -7.49 -9.38
N ALA A 33 3.48 -8.01 -10.12
CA ALA A 33 2.77 -7.25 -11.15
C ALA A 33 2.03 -6.04 -10.56
N MET A 34 1.37 -6.20 -9.41
CA MET A 34 0.72 -5.10 -8.69
C MET A 34 1.72 -4.02 -8.30
N ARG A 35 2.88 -4.40 -7.74
CA ARG A 35 3.94 -3.44 -7.37
C ARG A 35 4.57 -2.73 -8.56
N ALA A 36 4.77 -3.43 -9.68
CA ALA A 36 5.33 -2.85 -10.89
C ALA A 36 4.41 -1.77 -11.49
N ASN A 37 3.10 -1.92 -11.33
CA ASN A 37 2.09 -0.97 -11.79
C ASN A 37 1.71 0.09 -10.73
N ALA A 38 2.22 -0.02 -9.51
CA ALA A 38 1.93 0.95 -8.45
C ALA A 38 2.70 2.26 -8.68
N PRO A 39 2.17 3.41 -8.22
CA PRO A 39 2.93 4.65 -8.19
C PRO A 39 4.25 4.49 -7.43
N LEU A 40 5.30 5.17 -7.89
CA LEU A 40 6.58 5.17 -7.18
C LEU A 40 6.40 5.86 -5.83
N GLU A 41 6.63 5.11 -4.75
CA GLU A 41 6.61 5.66 -3.40
C GLU A 41 7.88 6.48 -3.12
N PRO A 42 7.76 7.66 -2.49
CA PRO A 42 8.92 8.49 -2.19
C PRO A 42 9.79 7.82 -1.12
N ARG A 43 11.10 7.74 -1.38
CA ARG A 43 12.08 7.13 -0.45
C ARG A 43 12.32 7.97 0.82
N LYS A 44 11.91 9.24 0.80
CA LYS A 44 12.00 10.21 1.90
C LYS A 44 10.72 11.05 1.89
N ALA A 45 10.35 11.63 3.01
CA ALA A 45 9.22 12.54 3.07
C ALA A 45 9.35 13.63 1.98
N GLN A 46 8.30 13.80 1.17
CA GLN A 46 8.24 14.86 0.19
C GLN A 46 8.22 16.21 0.92
N ARG A 47 9.14 17.11 0.55
CA ARG A 47 9.15 18.47 1.11
C ARG A 47 7.89 19.22 0.66
N PRO A 48 7.38 20.17 1.46
CA PRO A 48 6.29 21.06 1.03
C PRO A 48 6.56 21.65 -0.36
N ALA A 49 5.50 21.73 -1.18
CA ALA A 49 5.58 22.22 -2.56
C ALA A 49 5.94 23.70 -2.64
N ASP A 50 5.83 24.43 -1.53
CA ASP A 50 6.25 25.82 -1.38
C ASP A 50 7.78 25.98 -1.45
N HIS A 51 8.54 24.88 -1.34
CA HIS A 51 9.99 24.90 -1.50
C HIS A 51 10.39 24.57 -2.94
N GLY A 52 10.95 25.52 -3.69
CA GLY A 52 11.47 25.25 -5.05
C GLY A 52 11.47 26.44 -6.00
N LEU A 53 11.35 26.18 -7.31
CA LEU A 53 11.48 27.18 -8.38
C LEU A 53 10.45 28.33 -8.30
N PHE A 54 9.30 28.09 -7.66
CA PHE A 54 8.21 29.06 -7.51
C PHE A 54 8.01 29.52 -6.07
N ASP A 55 9.04 29.38 -5.22
CA ASP A 55 9.01 29.60 -3.76
C ASP A 55 8.24 30.87 -3.34
N THR A 56 6.95 30.71 -3.07
CA THR A 56 6.06 31.76 -2.55
C THR A 56 6.40 32.12 -1.10
N ASN A 57 7.30 31.35 -0.46
CA ASN A 57 7.77 31.50 0.90
C ASN A 57 9.24 31.94 0.97
N ALA A 58 9.80 32.50 -0.11
CA ALA A 58 11.22 32.88 -0.25
C ALA A 58 11.75 33.86 0.82
N ARG A 59 10.87 34.43 1.65
CA ARG A 59 11.23 35.30 2.79
C ARG A 59 11.37 34.57 4.12
N ASN A 60 10.95 33.31 4.21
CA ASN A 60 11.16 32.52 5.41
C ASN A 60 12.55 31.91 5.32
N GLN A 61 13.50 32.41 6.11
CA GLN A 61 14.90 32.01 6.05
C GLN A 61 15.04 30.57 6.58
N ILE A 62 15.02 29.59 5.68
CA ILE A 62 14.92 28.16 6.02
C ILE A 62 16.25 27.61 6.55
N GLU A 63 17.36 28.28 6.26
CA GLU A 63 18.68 28.00 6.83
C GLU A 63 19.35 29.31 7.27
N MET A 64 19.60 29.41 8.57
CA MET A 64 20.71 30.19 9.11
C MET A 64 21.59 29.14 9.79
N PHE A 65 22.79 28.95 9.24
CA PHE A 65 23.82 27.94 9.57
C PHE A 65 23.68 26.59 8.88
#